data_AF-A0A0D8ZY50-F1
#
_entry.id   AF-A0A0D8ZY50-F1
#
_cell.length_a   1.000
_cell.length_b   1.000
_cell.length_c   1.000
_cell.angle_alpha   90.00
_cell.angle_beta   90.00
_cell.angle_gamma   90.00
#
_symmetry.space_group_name_H-M   'P 1'
#
loop_
_entity.id
_entity.type
_entity.pdbx_description
1 polymer ?
#
loop_
_entity_poly.entity_id
_entity_poly.type
_entity_poly.pdbx_seq_one_letter_code
_entity_poly.pdbx_strand_id
1 'polypeptide(L)' 'MQKQALQLPIGDRWRLVESVLTSIQQETRSANSLDATVKPLTDLDPWTQSLLGAIQVGTKDSTESYVDYLEEKYS' A
#
# COMPACT_ATOMS: atom_id res chain seq x y z
N MET A 1 -3.87 -19.13 -13.62
CA MET A 1 -3.04 -17.91 -13.80
C MET A 1 -2.38 -17.43 -12.49
N GLN A 2 -3.08 -17.32 -11.35
CA GLN A 2 -2.46 -16.86 -10.07
C GLN A 2 -1.25 -17.69 -9.58
N LYS A 3 -1.25 -19.01 -9.83
CA LYS A 3 -0.17 -19.91 -9.38
C LYS A 3 1.18 -19.64 -10.04
N GLN A 4 1.21 -18.99 -11.21
CA GLN A 4 2.45 -18.69 -11.93
C GLN A 4 3.20 -17.50 -11.30
N ALA A 5 2.48 -16.49 -10.79
CA ALA A 5 3.11 -15.34 -10.13
C ALA A 5 3.84 -15.73 -8.83
N LEU A 6 3.36 -16.77 -8.15
CA LEU A 6 3.98 -17.31 -6.93
C LEU A 6 5.33 -18.01 -7.19
N GLN A 7 5.61 -18.42 -8.43
CA GLN A 7 6.87 -19.07 -8.80
C GLN A 7 7.99 -18.08 -9.15
N LEU A 8 7.68 -16.80 -9.30
CA LEU A 8 8.68 -15.77 -9.56
C LEU A 8 9.52 -15.49 -8.30
N PRO A 9 10.80 -15.11 -8.44
CA PRO A 9 11.59 -14.56 -7.34
C PRO A 9 10.86 -13.40 -6.64
N ILE A 10 11.08 -13.23 -5.34
CA ILE A 10 10.39 -12.18 -4.55
C ILE A 10 10.56 -10.78 -5.16
N GLY A 11 11.73 -10.46 -5.71
CA GLY A 11 11.99 -9.18 -6.37
C GLY A 11 11.11 -8.98 -7.62
N ASP A 12 10.97 -9.99 -8.46
CA ASP A 12 10.17 -9.90 -9.68
C ASP A 12 8.67 -9.80 -9.37
N ARG A 13 8.23 -10.46 -8.29
CA ARG A 13 6.86 -10.28 -7.78
C ARG A 13 6.60 -8.84 -7.35
N TRP A 14 7.52 -8.24 -6.61
CA TRP A 14 7.39 -6.84 -6.19
C TRP A 14 7.39 -5.88 -7.38
N ARG A 15 8.21 -6.12 -8.41
CA ARG A 15 8.20 -5.33 -9.65
C ARG A 15 6.88 -5.43 -10.41
N LEU A 16 6.26 -6.61 -10.43
CA LEU A 16 4.94 -6.78 -11.01
C LEU A 16 3.88 -5.99 -10.23
N VAL A 17 3.90 -6.07 -8.90
CA VAL A 17 3.01 -5.29 -8.03
C VAL A 17 3.19 -3.80 -8.27
N GLU A 18 4.43 -3.31 -8.32
CA GLU A 18 4.77 -1.91 -8.61
C GLU A 18 4.25 -1.48 -9.99
N SER A 19 4.45 -2.29 -11.02
CA SER A 19 3.95 -2.00 -12.37
C SER A 19 2.42 -1.92 -12.41
N VAL A 20 1.72 -2.82 -11.72
CA VAL A 20 0.25 -2.82 -11.65
C VAL A 20 -0.24 -1.59 -10.90
N LEU A 21 0.35 -1.27 -9.75
CA LEU A 21 0.00 -0.08 -8.96
C LEU A 21 0.24 1.21 -9.76
N THR A 22 1.36 1.29 -10.49
CA THR A 22 1.68 2.44 -11.36
C THR A 22 0.65 2.59 -12.47
N SER A 23 0.24 1.48 -13.10
CA SER A 23 -0.79 1.48 -14.15
C SER A 23 -2.14 1.97 -13.60
N ILE A 24 -2.58 1.45 -12.46
CA ILE A 24 -3.82 1.87 -11.79
C ILE A 24 -3.76 3.35 -11.43
N GLN A 25 -2.63 3.81 -10.89
CA GLN A 25 -2.43 5.21 -10.55
C GLN A 25 -2.52 6.12 -11.78
N GLN A 26 -1.92 5.73 -12.91
CA GLN A 26 -1.99 6.49 -14.15
C GLN A 26 -3.41 6.54 -14.72
N GLU A 27 -4.12 5.41 -14.71
CA GLU A 27 -5.51 5.31 -15.15
C GLU A 27 -6.45 6.17 -14.29
N THR A 28 -6.28 6.13 -12.97
CA THR A 28 -7.09 6.88 -12.02
C THR A 28 -6.71 8.37 -11.93
N ARG A 29 -5.48 8.76 -12.31
CA ARG A 29 -5.03 10.16 -12.30
C ARG A 29 -5.84 11.05 -13.24
N SER A 30 -6.30 10.51 -14.36
CA SER A 30 -7.18 11.22 -15.30
C SER A 30 -8.61 11.37 -14.77
N ALA A 31 -9.10 10.41 -13.99
CA ALA A 31 -10.41 10.49 -13.34
C ALA A 31 -10.45 11.54 -12.21
N ASN A 32 -9.33 11.77 -11.54
CA ASN A 32 -9.21 12.78 -10.47
C ASN A 32 -9.10 14.23 -10.99
N SER A 33 -9.02 14.45 -12.31
CA SER A 33 -9.14 15.78 -12.92
C SER A 33 -10.60 16.26 -12.96
N LEU A 34 -11.56 15.36 -12.85
CA LEU A 34 -12.98 15.67 -12.73
C LEU A 34 -13.32 15.71 -11.25
N ASP A 35 -13.16 16.89 -10.69
CA ASP A 35 -13.73 17.32 -9.43
C ASP A 35 -13.16 16.62 -8.18
N ALA A 36 -12.50 17.43 -7.34
CA ALA A 36 -12.22 17.08 -5.95
C ALA A 36 -13.52 17.05 -5.13
N THR A 37 -14.58 16.40 -5.65
CA THR A 37 -15.69 15.94 -4.85
C THR A 37 -15.10 14.88 -3.94
N VAL A 38 -14.89 15.26 -2.68
CA VAL A 38 -14.53 14.36 -1.59
C VAL A 38 -15.63 13.31 -1.49
N LYS A 39 -15.53 12.25 -2.29
CA LYS A 39 -16.37 11.07 -2.11
C LYS A 39 -16.01 10.50 -0.74
N PRO A 40 -17.00 10.30 0.14
CA PRO A 40 -16.73 9.75 1.46
C PRO A 40 -16.01 8.40 1.28
N LEU A 41 -15.05 8.11 2.16
CA LEU A 41 -14.23 6.89 2.10
C LEU A 41 -15.08 5.61 1.97
N THR A 42 -16.33 5.68 2.43
CA THR A 42 -17.38 4.65 2.35
C THR A 42 -17.75 4.24 0.93
N ASP A 43 -17.51 5.08 -0.07
CA ASP A 43 -17.88 4.85 -1.47
C ASP A 43 -16.78 4.15 -2.28
N LEU A 44 -15.63 3.88 -1.65
CA LEU A 44 -14.55 3.11 -2.25
C LEU A 44 -14.82 1.61 -2.12
N ASP A 45 -14.31 0.83 -3.08
CA ASP A 45 -14.38 -0.62 -3.00
C ASP A 45 -13.77 -1.15 -1.67
N PRO A 46 -14.32 -2.22 -1.08
CA PRO A 46 -13.88 -2.74 0.23
C PRO A 46 -12.38 -3.04 0.32
N TRP A 47 -11.77 -3.49 -0.78
CA TRP A 47 -10.32 -3.76 -0.84
C TRP A 47 -9.48 -2.48 -0.73
N THR A 48 -9.96 -1.37 -1.30
CA THR A 48 -9.29 -0.07 -1.27
C THR A 48 -9.35 0.54 0.13
N GLN A 49 -10.51 0.41 0.79
CA GLN A 49 -10.66 0.80 2.20
C GLN A 49 -9.71 0.02 3.11
N SER A 50 -9.59 -1.29 2.89
CA SER A 50 -8.68 -2.17 3.64
C SER A 50 -7.21 -1.78 3.44
N LEU A 51 -6.80 -1.47 2.20
CA LEU A 51 -5.44 -1.02 1.88
C LEU A 51 -5.10 0.31 2.55
N LEU A 52 -5.99 1.31 2.46
CA LEU A 52 -5.78 2.62 3.07
C LEU A 52 -5.73 2.55 4.60
N GLY A 53 -6.51 1.67 5.22
CA GLY A 53 -6.45 1.38 6.65
C GLY A 53 -5.10 0.78 7.05
N ALA A 54 -4.58 -0.19 6.29
CA ALA A 54 -3.29 -0.81 6.56
C ALA A 54 -2.11 0.17 6.47
N ILE A 55 -2.15 1.10 5.50
CA ILE A 55 -1.11 2.14 5.35
C ILE A 55 -1.10 3.09 6.55
N GLN A 56 -2.28 3.51 7.05
CA GLN A 56 -2.36 4.38 8.22
C GLN A 56 -1.86 3.70 9.50
N VAL A 57 -2.18 2.42 9.69
CA VAL A 57 -1.73 1.63 10.85
C VAL A 57 -0.20 1.47 10.86
N GLY A 58 0.44 1.31 9.69
CA GLY A 58 1.90 1.17 9.61
C GLY A 58 2.71 2.42 9.98
N THR A 59 2.09 3.60 10.03
CA THR A 59 2.79 4.87 10.28
C THR A 59 2.83 5.30 11.74
N LYS A 60 1.98 4.76 12.61
CA LYS A 60 1.83 5.27 13.98
C LYS A 60 2.69 4.54 15.03
N ASP A 61 3.00 3.25 14.84
CA ASP A 61 3.58 2.44 15.92
C ASP A 61 5.02 1.96 15.69
N SER A 62 5.58 2.11 14.48
CA SER A 62 6.86 1.46 14.14
C SER A 62 8.11 2.25 14.54
N THR A 63 8.04 3.58 14.66
CA THR A 63 9.25 4.39 14.89
C THR A 63 9.65 4.41 16.37
N GLU A 64 8.69 4.52 17.28
CA GLU A 64 8.95 4.50 18.73
C GLU A 64 9.40 3.10 19.19
N SER A 65 8.75 2.03 18.69
CA SER A 65 9.09 0.65 19.06
C SER A 65 10.47 0.16 18.58
N TYR A 66 10.99 0.70 17.46
CA TYR A 66 12.32 0.28 16.96
C TYR A 66 13.46 0.92 17.74
N VAL A 67 13.28 2.14 18.25
CA VAL A 67 14.28 2.83 19.08
C VAL A 67 14.42 2.12 20.43
N ASP A 68 13.31 1.76 21.07
CA ASP A 68 13.31 1.04 22.35
C ASP A 68 14.00 -0.33 22.23
N TYR A 69 13.76 -1.06 21.15
CA TYR A 69 14.42 -2.34 20.88
C TYR A 69 15.95 -2.20 20.75
N LEU A 70 16.41 -1.12 20.12
CA LEU A 70 17.85 -0.86 19.97
C LEU A 70 18.49 -0.47 21.30
N GLU A 71 17.81 0.32 22.13
CA GLU A 71 18.30 0.63 23.49
C GLU A 71 18.43 -0.62 24.35
N GLU A 72 17.42 -1.50 24.37
CA GLU A 72 17.48 -2.74 25.15
C GLU A 72 18.61 -3.67 24.69
N LYS A 73 18.86 -3.76 23.39
CA LYS A 73 19.86 -4.68 22.83
C LYS A 73 21.32 -4.24 22.98
N TYR A 74 21.55 -2.95 23.13
CA TYR A 74 22.90 -2.37 23.12
C TYR A 74 23.25 -1.55 24.37
N SER A 75 22.41 -1.57 25.42
CA SER A 75 22.73 -1.08 26.78
C SER A 75 23.47 -2.12 27.60
#